data_AF-A0AAD9Z708-F1
#
_entry.id   AF-A0AAD9Z708-F1
#
_cell.length_a   1.000
_cell.length_b   1.000
_cell.length_c   1.000
_cell.angle_alpha   90.00
_cell.angle_beta   90.00
_cell.angle_gamma   90.00
#
_symmetry.space_group_name_H-M   'P 1'
#
loop_
_entity.id
_entity.type
_entity.pdbx_description
1 polymer ?
#
loop_
_entity_poly.entity_id
_entity_poly.type
_entity_poly.pdbx_seq_one_letter_code
_entity_poly.pdbx_strand_id
1 'polypeptide(L)'
;MYQAHAIRPVGSQILFNPGGGFDQNFALNHVAVTDFHFPFAEDAGAIHDALQTFVSSFVNAYYPSPSLLQEDNELQSWLVEASGLAQVIDFPSSPLTQADTLIDILTHMSYLAGVNYHVLNSATPMQSSAVLPLHPLAFYQPIPTTKCVESVSPFLPNLNASLSQITLLLGFIRPALFNSQRNL
;
A
#
# COMPACT_ATOMS: atom_id res chain seq x y z
N MET A 1 11.14 3.20 -2.38
CA MET A 1 10.42 3.70 -3.58
C MET A 1 11.42 4.16 -4.66
N TYR A 2 12.21 3.27 -5.26
CA TYR A 2 13.01 3.67 -6.42
C TYR A 2 12.04 3.87 -7.62
N GLN A 3 12.05 5.06 -8.21
CA GLN A 3 11.27 5.51 -9.38
C GLN A 3 9.79 5.92 -9.18
N ALA A 4 9.13 5.62 -8.06
CA ALA A 4 7.75 6.10 -7.86
C ALA A 4 7.65 7.65 -7.84
N HIS A 5 8.68 8.31 -7.31
CA HIS A 5 8.81 9.77 -7.34
C HIS A 5 9.34 10.33 -8.68
N ALA A 6 9.87 9.49 -9.57
CA ALA A 6 10.32 9.90 -10.90
C ALA A 6 9.18 9.89 -11.94
N ILE A 7 8.15 9.08 -11.72
CA ILE A 7 7.02 8.95 -12.65
C ILE A 7 6.22 10.25 -12.75
N ARG A 8 5.95 10.96 -11.64
CA ARG A 8 5.21 12.24 -11.68
C ARG A 8 5.97 13.34 -12.43
N PRO A 9 7.25 13.64 -12.12
CA PRO A 9 8.02 14.66 -12.83
C PRO A 9 8.27 14.34 -14.30
N VAL A 10 8.50 13.07 -14.64
CA VAL A 10 8.70 12.66 -16.04
C VAL A 10 7.37 12.69 -16.79
N GLY A 11 6.31 12.14 -16.21
CA GLY A 11 4.96 12.15 -16.80
C GLY A 11 4.46 13.55 -17.10
N SER A 12 4.71 14.53 -16.22
CA SER A 12 4.29 15.92 -16.44
C SER A 12 5.08 16.65 -17.54
N GLN A 13 6.27 16.17 -17.92
CA GLN A 13 7.10 16.80 -18.95
C GLN A 13 6.88 16.27 -20.37
N ILE A 14 6.52 14.99 -20.51
CA ILE A 14 6.44 14.34 -21.84
C ILE A 14 5.08 13.71 -22.17
N LEU A 15 4.27 13.38 -21.17
CA LEU A 15 3.02 12.64 -21.36
C LEU A 15 1.80 13.56 -21.14
N PHE A 16 1.75 14.25 -20.00
CA PHE A 16 0.62 15.06 -19.54
C PHE A 16 0.86 16.58 -19.66
N ASN A 17 1.91 17.01 -20.35
CA ASN A 17 2.07 18.42 -20.71
C ASN A 17 1.03 18.80 -21.80
N PRO A 18 0.66 20.09 -21.93
CA PRO A 18 -0.21 20.55 -22.99
C PRO A 18 0.32 20.16 -24.38
N GLY A 19 -0.50 19.46 -25.17
CA GLY A 19 -0.12 18.92 -26.48
C GLY A 19 0.84 17.72 -26.42
N GLY A 20 1.09 17.13 -25.25
CA GLY A 20 1.97 15.99 -25.02
C GLY A 20 1.39 14.65 -25.49
N GLY A 21 2.08 13.55 -25.16
CA GLY A 21 1.72 12.21 -25.65
C GLY A 21 0.29 11.78 -25.35
N PHE A 22 -0.30 12.25 -24.24
CA PHE A 22 -1.68 11.91 -23.88
C PHE A 22 -2.72 12.66 -24.74
N ASP A 23 -2.56 13.97 -24.91
CA ASP A 23 -3.42 14.83 -25.74
C ASP A 23 -3.49 14.36 -27.19
N GLN A 24 -2.40 13.78 -27.69
CA GLN A 24 -2.29 13.33 -29.08
C GLN A 24 -2.98 11.99 -29.35
N ASN A 25 -3.22 11.17 -28.32
CA ASN A 25 -3.62 9.77 -28.48
C ASN A 25 -4.94 9.40 -27.78
N PHE A 26 -5.43 10.20 -26.85
CA PHE A 26 -6.64 9.91 -26.08
C PHE A 26 -7.72 10.98 -26.25
N ALA A 27 -8.99 10.55 -26.15
CA ALA A 27 -10.15 11.45 -26.26
C ALA A 27 -10.34 12.35 -25.02
N LEU A 28 -9.70 12.00 -23.89
CA LEU A 28 -9.59 12.85 -22.71
C LEU A 28 -8.27 13.62 -22.83
N ASN A 29 -8.30 14.93 -22.56
CA ASN A 29 -7.11 15.76 -22.65
C ASN A 29 -6.25 15.67 -21.37
N HIS A 30 -5.06 16.26 -21.41
CA HIS A 30 -4.09 16.30 -20.33
C HIS A 30 -4.67 16.95 -19.09
N VAL A 31 -5.61 17.90 -19.23
CA VAL A 31 -6.31 18.53 -18.10
C VAL A 31 -7.16 17.50 -17.35
N ALA A 32 -7.94 16.70 -18.07
CA ALA A 32 -8.76 15.63 -17.50
C ALA A 32 -7.92 14.50 -16.87
N VAL A 33 -6.63 14.42 -17.18
CA VAL A 33 -5.68 13.46 -16.58
C VAL A 33 -4.78 14.10 -15.52
N THR A 34 -4.54 15.40 -15.53
CA THR A 34 -4.00 16.09 -14.36
C THR A 34 -5.02 16.10 -13.22
N ASP A 35 -6.31 16.01 -13.55
CA ASP A 35 -7.40 15.72 -12.61
C ASP A 35 -7.50 14.21 -12.27
N PHE A 36 -6.51 13.40 -12.63
CA PHE A 36 -6.45 11.98 -12.27
C PHE A 36 -6.25 11.85 -10.76
N HIS A 37 -7.36 11.76 -10.06
CA HIS A 37 -7.39 11.38 -8.68
C HIS A 37 -6.89 9.95 -8.55
N PHE A 38 -5.83 9.79 -7.76
CA PHE A 38 -5.36 8.50 -7.31
C PHE A 38 -5.46 8.46 -5.79
N PRO A 39 -6.67 8.22 -5.22
CA PRO A 39 -6.94 8.43 -3.81
C PRO A 39 -5.98 7.69 -2.89
N PHE A 40 -5.64 6.44 -3.24
CA PHE A 40 -4.63 5.69 -2.51
C PHE A 40 -3.27 6.40 -2.47
N ALA A 41 -2.76 6.88 -3.59
CA ALA A 41 -1.45 7.53 -3.65
C ALA A 41 -1.45 8.90 -2.96
N GLU A 42 -2.57 9.61 -3.01
CA GLU A 42 -2.78 10.89 -2.31
C GLU A 42 -2.77 10.69 -0.79
N ASP A 43 -3.63 9.79 -0.27
CA ASP A 43 -3.74 9.52 1.17
C ASP A 43 -2.47 8.84 1.72
N ALA A 44 -1.97 7.82 1.02
CA ALA A 44 -0.75 7.11 1.42
C ALA A 44 0.47 8.03 1.40
N GLY A 45 0.53 8.97 0.46
CA GLY A 45 1.59 9.99 0.39
C GLY A 45 1.59 10.87 1.64
N ALA A 46 0.43 11.43 2.00
CA ALA A 46 0.31 12.28 3.19
C ALA A 46 0.68 11.54 4.49
N ILE A 47 0.23 10.28 4.66
CA ILE A 47 0.57 9.47 5.83
C ILE A 47 2.06 9.10 5.84
N HIS A 48 2.61 8.74 4.67
CA HIS A 48 4.04 8.43 4.53
C HIS A 48 4.91 9.63 4.92
N ASP A 49 4.58 10.84 4.46
CA ASP A 49 5.33 12.05 4.79
C ASP A 49 5.33 12.34 6.31
N ALA A 50 4.19 12.09 6.98
CA ALA A 50 4.07 12.20 8.43
C ALA A 50 4.92 11.14 9.16
N LEU A 51 4.87 9.88 8.71
CA LEU A 51 5.71 8.80 9.25
C LEU A 51 7.20 9.11 9.07
N GLN A 52 7.60 9.54 7.87
CA GLN A 52 8.99 9.87 7.57
C GLN A 52 9.49 11.03 8.43
N THR A 53 8.66 12.05 8.68
CA THR A 53 9.00 13.16 9.58
C THR A 53 9.25 12.69 11.02
N PHE A 54 8.36 11.84 11.55
CA PHE A 54 8.52 11.27 12.89
C PHE A 54 9.75 10.37 12.99
N VAL A 55 9.91 9.42 12.05
CA VAL A 55 11.02 8.47 12.02
C VAL A 55 12.35 9.20 11.83
N SER A 56 12.41 10.25 11.01
CA SER A 56 13.60 11.08 10.87
C SER A 56 14.00 11.73 12.19
N SER A 57 13.03 12.29 12.92
CA SER A 57 13.28 12.88 14.24
C SER A 57 13.79 11.84 15.24
N PHE A 58 13.20 10.63 15.22
CA PHE A 58 13.63 9.50 16.03
C PHE A 58 15.07 9.08 15.69
N VAL A 59 15.36 8.72 14.44
CA VAL A 59 16.69 8.25 14.01
C VAL A 59 17.77 9.29 14.30
N ASN A 60 17.53 10.56 13.97
CA ASN A 60 18.52 11.63 14.19
C ASN A 60 18.77 11.93 15.67
N ALA A 61 17.82 11.63 16.57
CA ALA A 61 18.03 11.76 18.01
C ALA A 61 19.01 10.71 18.57
N TYR A 62 19.01 9.49 18.01
CA TYR A 62 19.87 8.39 18.46
C TYR A 62 21.18 8.26 17.66
N TYR A 63 21.18 8.67 16.39
CA TYR A 63 22.33 8.60 15.50
C TYR A 63 22.69 9.97 14.92
N PRO A 64 23.10 10.95 15.76
CA PRO A 64 23.45 12.31 15.30
C PRO A 64 24.73 12.36 14.45
N SER A 65 25.51 11.27 14.39
CA SER A 65 26.68 11.15 13.51
C SER A 65 26.70 9.81 12.78
N PRO A 66 27.25 9.75 11.55
CA PRO A 66 27.39 8.50 10.80
C PRO A 66 28.24 7.43 11.50
N SER A 67 29.16 7.84 12.39
CA SER A 67 30.02 6.92 13.14
C SER A 67 29.21 6.05 14.10
N LEU A 68 28.23 6.63 14.81
CA LEU A 68 27.39 5.88 15.74
C LEU A 68 26.55 4.80 15.04
N LEU A 69 26.13 5.06 13.80
CA LEU A 69 25.39 4.10 12.98
C LEU A 69 26.28 2.92 12.54
N GLN A 70 27.54 3.19 12.23
CA GLN A 70 28.51 2.18 11.80
C GLN A 70 29.03 1.34 12.98
N GLU A 71 29.15 1.94 14.15
CA GLU A 71 29.60 1.30 15.38
C GLU A 71 28.50 0.47 16.07
N ASP A 72 27.24 0.61 15.63
CA ASP A 72 26.11 -0.18 16.13
C ASP A 72 26.13 -1.62 15.60
N ASN A 73 26.84 -2.49 16.32
CA ASN A 73 27.01 -3.88 15.94
C ASN A 73 25.69 -4.66 15.87
N GLU A 74 24.68 -4.30 16.66
CA GLU A 74 23.38 -4.98 16.64
C GLU A 74 22.63 -4.62 15.35
N LEU A 75 22.60 -3.33 15.00
CA LEU A 75 21.99 -2.86 13.76
C LEU A 75 22.68 -3.42 12.52
N GLN A 76 24.02 -3.43 12.51
CA GLN A 76 24.77 -4.02 11.39
C GLN A 76 24.51 -5.52 11.25
N SER A 77 24.46 -6.25 12.37
CA SER A 77 24.16 -7.69 12.38
C SER A 77 22.75 -7.98 11.88
N TRP A 78 21.77 -7.13 12.22
CA TRP A 78 20.41 -7.25 11.69
C TRP A 78 20.38 -7.18 10.16
N LEU A 79 21.10 -6.24 9.55
CA LEU A 79 21.16 -6.14 8.07
C LEU A 79 21.87 -7.34 7.44
N VAL A 80 22.93 -7.85 8.06
CA VAL A 80 23.62 -9.07 7.60
C VAL A 80 22.69 -10.27 7.65
N GLU A 81 21.94 -10.46 8.74
CA GLU A 81 20.98 -11.55 8.87
C GLU A 81 19.85 -11.43 7.83
N ALA A 82 19.27 -10.22 7.71
CA ALA A 82 18.18 -9.94 6.78
C ALA A 82 18.56 -10.23 5.33
N SER A 83 19.69 -9.69 4.86
CA SER A 83 20.16 -9.89 3.48
C SER A 83 20.85 -11.23 3.24
N GLY A 84 21.20 -11.95 4.31
CA GLY A 84 21.90 -13.24 4.30
C GLY A 84 20.98 -14.43 4.57
N LEU A 85 21.05 -14.98 5.79
CA LEU A 85 20.37 -16.22 6.16
C LEU A 85 18.84 -16.11 6.10
N ALA A 86 18.28 -14.94 6.43
CA ALA A 86 16.84 -14.71 6.37
C ALA A 86 16.33 -14.50 4.92
N GLN A 87 17.23 -14.28 3.96
CA GLN A 87 16.93 -14.15 2.53
C GLN A 87 15.83 -13.12 2.23
N VAL A 88 15.82 -12.00 2.96
CA VAL A 88 14.86 -10.92 2.72
C VAL A 88 15.17 -10.31 1.35
N ILE A 89 14.16 -10.33 0.48
CA ILE A 89 14.29 -9.85 -0.89
C ILE A 89 14.45 -8.33 -0.88
N ASP A 90 15.46 -7.83 -1.61
CA ASP A 90 15.70 -6.40 -1.84
C ASP A 90 15.85 -5.57 -0.54
N PHE A 91 16.41 -6.16 0.51
CA PHE A 91 16.69 -5.47 1.76
C PHE A 91 18.08 -4.81 1.72
N PRO A 92 18.26 -3.59 2.27
CA PRO A 92 19.58 -2.96 2.33
C PRO A 92 20.61 -3.84 3.07
N SER A 93 21.80 -3.95 2.49
CA SER A 93 22.90 -4.74 3.07
C SER A 93 23.77 -3.90 4.01
N SER A 94 24.43 -4.57 4.96
CA SER A 94 25.52 -3.98 5.74
C SER A 94 26.75 -3.68 4.83
N PRO A 95 27.57 -2.64 5.09
CA PRO A 95 27.44 -1.70 6.20
C PRO A 95 26.40 -0.60 5.95
N LEU A 96 25.54 -0.38 6.95
CA LEU A 96 24.65 0.78 6.98
C LEU A 96 25.46 2.03 7.35
N THR A 97 25.63 2.94 6.39
CA THR A 97 26.47 4.13 6.56
C THR A 97 25.69 5.45 6.50
N GLN A 98 24.44 5.42 6.01
CA GLN A 98 23.59 6.59 5.83
C GLN A 98 22.35 6.47 6.71
N ALA A 99 22.08 7.49 7.53
CA ALA A 99 20.90 7.54 8.39
C ALA A 99 19.60 7.50 7.56
N ASP A 100 19.58 8.13 6.38
CA ASP A 100 18.45 8.13 5.45
C ASP A 100 18.01 6.70 5.09
N THR A 101 18.95 5.76 4.95
CA THR A 101 18.60 4.36 4.67
C THR A 101 17.90 3.70 5.86
N LEU A 102 18.31 3.99 7.10
CA LEU A 102 17.59 3.51 8.29
C LEU A 102 16.21 4.15 8.39
N ILE A 103 16.11 5.44 8.10
CA ILE A 103 14.84 6.18 8.07
C ILE A 103 13.88 5.55 7.07
N ASP A 104 14.35 5.24 5.86
CA ASP A 104 13.55 4.60 4.81
C ASP A 104 13.07 3.21 5.23
N ILE A 105 13.95 2.37 5.81
CA ILE A 105 13.58 1.04 6.32
C ILE A 105 12.48 1.15 7.38
N LEU A 106 12.69 1.97 8.40
CA LEU A 106 11.75 2.10 9.53
C LEU A 106 10.43 2.74 9.10
N THR A 107 10.47 3.76 8.23
CA THR A 107 9.28 4.37 7.64
C THR A 107 8.49 3.33 6.85
N HIS A 108 9.17 2.51 6.04
CA HIS A 108 8.51 1.45 5.28
C HIS A 108 7.89 0.39 6.18
N MET A 109 8.57 -0.05 7.24
CA MET A 109 8.01 -0.99 8.22
C MET A 109 6.76 -0.44 8.91
N SER A 110 6.79 0.83 9.35
CA SER A 110 5.62 1.50 9.93
C SER A 110 4.48 1.62 8.92
N TYR A 111 4.78 1.96 7.67
CA TYR A 111 3.79 2.03 6.59
C TYR A 111 3.15 0.66 6.30
N LEU A 112 3.92 -0.42 6.26
CA LEU A 112 3.40 -1.78 6.02
C LEU A 112 2.40 -2.19 7.11
N ALA A 113 2.79 -2.04 8.37
CA ALA A 113 1.95 -2.41 9.51
C ALA A 113 0.74 -1.47 9.68
N GLY A 114 0.95 -0.17 9.46
CA GLY A 114 0.02 0.89 9.81
C GLY A 114 -0.91 1.35 8.71
N VAL A 115 -0.55 1.10 7.45
CA VAL A 115 -1.30 1.59 6.28
C VAL A 115 -1.60 0.44 5.33
N ASN A 116 -0.56 -0.23 4.80
CA ASN A 116 -0.72 -1.22 3.74
C ASN A 116 -1.64 -2.38 4.16
N TYR A 117 -1.44 -2.89 5.37
CA TYR A 117 -2.32 -3.92 5.96
C TYR A 117 -3.79 -3.48 5.97
N HIS A 118 -4.09 -2.24 6.38
CA HIS A 118 -5.45 -1.74 6.49
C HIS A 118 -6.09 -1.41 5.13
N VAL A 119 -5.28 -1.03 4.13
CA VAL A 119 -5.75 -0.83 2.75
C VAL A 119 -6.19 -2.15 2.10
N LEU A 120 -5.55 -3.27 2.41
CA LEU A 120 -5.86 -4.56 1.79
C LEU A 120 -6.78 -5.44 2.66
N ASN A 121 -6.74 -5.26 3.98
CA ASN A 121 -7.43 -6.09 4.95
C ASN A 121 -8.16 -5.24 6.00
N SER A 122 -8.26 -5.72 7.24
CA SER A 122 -9.01 -5.06 8.30
C SER A 122 -10.46 -4.77 7.87
N ALA A 123 -10.89 -3.52 7.92
CA ALA A 123 -12.24 -3.12 7.53
C ALA A 123 -12.45 -3.03 6.01
N THR A 124 -11.39 -2.92 5.20
CA THR A 124 -11.52 -2.62 3.77
C THR A 124 -12.32 -3.66 2.99
N PRO A 125 -12.16 -4.99 3.19
CA PRO A 125 -13.01 -5.98 2.56
C PRO A 125 -14.51 -5.75 2.81
N MET A 126 -14.90 -5.46 4.06
CA MET A 126 -16.31 -5.22 4.39
C MET A 126 -16.83 -3.91 3.83
N GLN A 127 -15.98 -2.88 3.76
CA GLN A 127 -16.39 -1.53 3.34
C GLN A 127 -16.34 -1.32 1.83
N SER A 128 -15.53 -2.10 1.10
CA SER A 128 -15.35 -1.93 -0.35
C SER A 128 -15.10 -3.24 -1.10
N SER A 129 -13.95 -3.89 -0.90
CA SER A 129 -13.41 -4.89 -1.83
C SER A 129 -14.05 -6.27 -1.77
N ALA A 130 -14.96 -6.52 -0.81
CA ALA A 130 -15.73 -7.75 -0.68
C ALA A 130 -17.23 -7.46 -0.40
N VAL A 131 -17.73 -6.32 -0.88
CA VAL A 131 -19.15 -5.95 -0.79
C VAL A 131 -19.97 -6.67 -1.86
N LEU A 132 -20.95 -7.45 -1.41
CA LEU A 132 -21.93 -8.11 -2.28
C LEU A 132 -22.89 -7.10 -2.92
N PRO A 133 -23.38 -7.34 -4.15
CA PRO A 133 -23.17 -8.55 -4.96
C PRO A 133 -21.93 -8.52 -5.86
N LEU A 134 -21.20 -7.40 -5.92
CA LEU A 134 -20.13 -7.19 -6.91
C LEU A 134 -18.83 -7.94 -6.56
N HIS A 135 -18.62 -8.28 -5.29
CA HIS A 135 -17.40 -8.93 -4.83
C HIS A 135 -17.71 -10.19 -4.00
N PRO A 136 -18.28 -11.25 -4.60
CA PRO A 136 -18.48 -12.52 -3.91
C PRO A 136 -17.13 -13.21 -3.70
N LEU A 137 -16.94 -13.86 -2.54
CA LEU A 137 -15.72 -14.63 -2.27
C LEU A 137 -15.61 -15.90 -3.12
N ALA A 138 -16.71 -16.36 -3.71
CA ALA A 138 -16.75 -17.52 -4.59
C ALA A 138 -17.91 -17.42 -5.58
N PHE A 139 -17.75 -18.08 -6.73
CA PHE A 139 -18.85 -18.35 -7.67
C PHE A 139 -19.43 -19.73 -7.43
N TYR A 140 -20.75 -19.85 -7.59
CA TYR A 140 -21.51 -21.06 -7.28
C TYR A 140 -21.95 -21.84 -8.54
N GLN A 141 -21.53 -21.42 -9.72
CA GLN A 141 -21.75 -22.08 -11.01
C GLN A 141 -20.48 -22.02 -11.86
N PRO A 142 -20.29 -22.96 -12.82
CA PRO A 142 -19.19 -22.91 -13.77
C PRO A 142 -19.23 -21.63 -14.63
N ILE A 143 -18.07 -21.05 -14.95
CA ILE A 143 -17.97 -19.84 -15.76
C ILE A 143 -18.70 -20.05 -17.11
N PRO A 144 -19.57 -19.10 -17.55
CA PRO A 144 -20.26 -19.21 -18.82
C PRO A 144 -19.29 -19.32 -19.99
N THR A 145 -19.54 -20.28 -20.89
CA THR A 145 -18.76 -20.46 -22.13
C THR A 145 -19.37 -19.75 -23.34
N THR A 146 -20.56 -19.15 -23.16
CA THR A 146 -21.27 -18.38 -24.18
C THR A 146 -21.73 -17.03 -23.61
N LYS A 147 -21.96 -16.06 -24.49
CA LYS A 147 -22.49 -14.73 -24.14
C LYS A 147 -24.01 -14.80 -23.95
N CYS A 148 -24.60 -13.67 -23.50
CA CYS A 148 -26.04 -13.50 -23.32
C CYS A 148 -26.65 -14.33 -22.18
N VAL A 149 -25.95 -14.42 -21.05
CA VAL A 149 -26.51 -15.00 -19.82
C VAL A 149 -27.65 -14.12 -19.32
N GLU A 150 -28.85 -14.70 -19.16
CA GLU A 150 -30.06 -13.98 -18.76
C GLU A 150 -30.03 -13.51 -17.30
N SER A 151 -29.30 -14.22 -16.43
CA SER A 151 -29.19 -13.89 -15.01
C SER A 151 -27.84 -14.28 -14.41
N VAL A 152 -27.26 -13.35 -13.65
CA VAL A 152 -26.04 -13.58 -12.86
C VAL A 152 -26.33 -14.15 -11.47
N SER A 153 -27.59 -14.13 -11.02
CA SER A 153 -27.96 -14.58 -9.66
C SER A 153 -27.53 -16.02 -9.33
N PRO A 154 -27.59 -17.00 -10.26
CA PRO A 154 -27.14 -18.36 -9.96
C PRO A 154 -25.65 -18.48 -9.62
N PHE A 155 -24.82 -17.54 -10.08
CA PHE A 155 -23.38 -17.52 -9.85
C PHE A 155 -23.03 -16.93 -8.48
N LEU A 156 -23.94 -16.14 -7.90
CA LEU A 156 -23.75 -15.41 -6.65
C LEU A 156 -24.09 -16.28 -5.43
N PRO A 157 -23.56 -15.93 -4.24
CA PRO A 157 -23.94 -16.63 -3.01
C PRO A 157 -25.44 -16.51 -2.73
N ASN A 158 -26.04 -17.60 -2.24
CA ASN A 158 -27.37 -17.55 -1.66
C ASN A 158 -27.37 -16.80 -0.32
N LEU A 159 -28.52 -16.70 0.35
CA LEU A 159 -28.64 -16.01 1.63
C LEU A 159 -27.65 -16.52 2.68
N ASN A 160 -27.56 -17.85 2.88
CA ASN A 160 -26.68 -18.43 3.90
C ASN A 160 -25.21 -18.15 3.59
N ALA A 161 -24.78 -18.35 2.34
CA ALA A 161 -23.42 -18.05 1.91
C ALA A 161 -23.08 -16.55 2.03
N SER A 162 -24.04 -15.67 1.75
CA SER A 162 -23.89 -14.23 1.91
C SER A 162 -23.69 -13.86 3.38
N LEU A 163 -24.50 -14.41 4.29
CA LEU A 163 -24.34 -14.22 5.73
C LEU A 163 -23.01 -14.77 6.24
N SER A 164 -22.55 -15.91 5.73
CA SER A 164 -21.23 -16.45 6.07
C SER A 164 -20.09 -15.54 5.60
N GLN A 165 -20.14 -15.01 4.37
CA GLN A 165 -19.17 -14.03 3.89
C GLN A 165 -19.14 -12.80 4.80
N ILE A 166 -20.30 -12.20 5.08
CA ILE A 166 -20.39 -11.02 5.95
C ILE A 166 -19.82 -11.33 7.34
N THR A 167 -20.20 -12.46 7.93
CA THR A 167 -19.73 -12.87 9.27
C THR A 167 -18.22 -13.05 9.32
N LEU A 168 -17.63 -13.68 8.30
CA LEU A 168 -16.18 -13.83 8.17
C LEU A 168 -15.48 -12.46 8.14
N LEU A 169 -15.98 -11.56 7.28
CA LEU A 169 -15.39 -10.23 7.08
C LEU A 169 -15.54 -9.34 8.33
N LEU A 170 -16.63 -9.46 9.10
CA LEU A 170 -16.76 -8.82 10.42
C LEU A 170 -15.65 -9.26 11.38
N GLY A 171 -15.20 -10.51 11.26
CA GLY A 171 -14.08 -11.06 12.03
C GLY A 171 -12.73 -10.37 11.78
N PHE A 172 -12.57 -9.60 10.70
CA PHE A 172 -11.33 -8.86 10.40
C PHE A 172 -11.32 -7.46 11.03
N ILE A 173 -12.47 -6.97 11.48
CA ILE A 173 -12.61 -5.60 12.01
C ILE A 173 -12.29 -5.59 13.50
N ARG A 174 -11.74 -4.48 14.01
CA ARG A 174 -11.42 -4.28 15.43
C ARG A 174 -11.99 -2.94 15.94
N PRO A 175 -13.31 -2.82 16.17
CA PRO A 175 -13.92 -1.57 16.61
C PRO A 175 -13.38 -1.06 17.96
N ALA A 176 -12.92 -1.98 18.82
CA ALA A 176 -12.31 -1.64 20.10
C ALA A 176 -11.01 -0.83 20.00
N LEU A 177 -10.38 -0.75 18.82
CA LEU A 177 -9.22 0.12 18.61
C LEU A 177 -9.61 1.61 18.58
N PHE A 178 -10.81 1.94 18.11
CA PHE A 178 -11.28 3.32 17.93
C PHE A 178 -11.36 4.09 19.24
N ASN A 179 -11.80 3.44 20.32
CA ASN A 179 -11.89 4.04 21.65
C ASN A 179 -10.61 3.86 22.49
N SER A 180 -9.50 3.48 21.85
CA SER A 180 -8.22 3.23 22.53
C SER A 180 -7.11 4.10 21.95
N GLN A 181 -6.01 4.26 22.70
CA GLN A 181 -4.79 4.94 22.22
C GLN A 181 -3.90 4.01 21.38
N ARG A 182 -4.51 3.12 20.59
CA ARG A 182 -3.81 2.13 19.75
C ARG A 182 -4.10 2.32 18.26
N ASN A 183 -4.69 3.45 17.89
CA ASN A 183 -4.67 3.93 16.53
C ASN A 183 -3.31 4.55 16.22
N LEU A 184 -2.89 4.44 14.96
CA LEU A 184 -1.90 5.34 14.37
C LEU A 184 -2.55 6.69 14.09
#